data_AF-L8HAP8-F1
#
_entry.id   AF-L8HAP8-F1
#
_cell.length_a   1.000
_cell.length_b   1.000
_cell.length_c   1.000
_cell.angle_alpha   90.00
_cell.angle_beta   90.00
_cell.angle_gamma   90.00
#
_symmetry.space_group_name_H-M   'P 1'
#
loop_
_entity.id
_entity.type
_entity.pdbx_description
1 polymer ?
#
loop_
_entity_poly.entity_id
_entity_poly.type
_entity_poly.pdbx_seq_one_letter_code
_entity_poly.pdbx_strand_id
1 'polypeptide(L)'
;MSCLQEERVVLVATGSFCPVHKMHVRMFDIARAHLVSNGLYTNNVLQTTKQNVVGGFLSPSHDVHVQAKLGERYISGLDRVKMCELAVADSEWLAVSSWECSQPHFVSFDQVTQNIQEYLNQQMPQYRWRCFFLCGADLVYREKD
;
A
#
# COMPACT_ATOMS: atom_id res chain seq x y z
N MET A 1 -9.86 -29.86 13.80
CA MET A 1 -9.21 -28.84 14.64
C MET A 1 -8.79 -27.70 13.72
N SER A 2 -9.54 -26.60 13.68
CA SER A 2 -9.11 -25.40 12.94
C SER A 2 -8.02 -24.70 13.76
N CYS A 3 -6.77 -24.77 13.30
CA CYS A 3 -5.76 -23.82 13.73
C CYS A 3 -6.31 -22.41 13.48
N LEU A 4 -6.41 -21.57 14.51
CA LEU A 4 -6.77 -20.16 14.33
C LEU A 4 -5.65 -19.51 13.53
N GLN A 5 -5.88 -19.21 12.24
CA GLN A 5 -4.91 -18.48 11.43
C GLN A 5 -4.71 -17.09 12.04
N GLU A 6 -3.45 -16.75 12.32
CA GLU A 6 -3.08 -15.41 12.79
C GLU A 6 -3.43 -14.38 11.70
N GLU A 7 -4.17 -13.34 12.09
CA GLU A 7 -4.50 -12.24 11.18
C GLU A 7 -3.29 -11.32 10.98
N ARG A 8 -2.99 -10.97 9.73
CA ARG A 8 -1.94 -10.02 9.37
C ARG A 8 -2.48 -8.92 8.48
N VAL A 9 -2.10 -7.71 8.80
CA VAL A 9 -2.52 -6.45 8.18
C VAL A 9 -1.37 -5.85 7.39
N VAL A 10 -1.71 -5.43 6.18
CA VAL A 10 -0.82 -4.68 5.30
C VAL A 10 -1.50 -3.39 4.88
N LEU A 11 -0.74 -2.29 4.86
CA LEU A 11 -1.21 -1.00 4.37
C LEU A 11 -0.91 -0.87 2.87
N VAL A 12 -1.84 -0.39 2.07
CA VAL A 12 -1.66 -0.24 0.62
C VAL A 12 -1.96 1.20 0.24
N ALA A 13 -0.97 1.93 -0.24
CA ALA A 13 -1.18 3.26 -0.82
C ALA A 13 -0.96 3.19 -2.33
N THR A 14 -2.01 3.48 -3.09
CA THR A 14 -1.93 3.69 -4.54
C THR A 14 -2.08 5.17 -4.86
N GLY A 15 -1.38 5.62 -5.90
CA GLY A 15 -1.43 6.99 -6.35
C GLY A 15 -0.41 7.31 -7.44
N SER A 16 -0.41 8.57 -7.87
CA SER A 16 0.45 9.01 -8.96
C SER A 16 1.93 8.83 -8.64
N PHE A 17 2.38 9.16 -7.42
CA PHE A 17 3.81 9.17 -7.03
C PHE A 17 4.72 9.81 -8.09
N CYS A 18 4.37 11.03 -8.51
CA CYS A 18 4.96 11.71 -9.67
C CYS A 18 5.54 13.09 -9.31
N PRO A 19 6.70 13.16 -8.62
CA PRO A 19 7.44 12.03 -8.02
C PRO A 19 6.91 11.65 -6.63
N VAL A 20 7.38 10.52 -6.10
CA VAL A 20 7.22 10.18 -4.68
C VAL A 20 7.95 11.23 -3.81
N HIS A 21 7.52 11.39 -2.56
CA HIS A 21 8.09 12.36 -1.63
C HIS A 21 7.94 11.87 -0.18
N LYS A 22 8.68 12.49 0.75
CA LYS A 22 8.75 12.05 2.16
C LYS A 22 7.39 11.91 2.83
N MET A 23 6.41 12.75 2.50
CA MET A 23 5.07 12.65 3.10
C MET A 23 4.29 11.40 2.66
N HIS A 24 4.56 10.83 1.48
CA HIS A 24 3.93 9.58 1.05
C HIS A 24 4.40 8.43 1.95
N VAL A 25 5.71 8.36 2.22
CA VAL A 25 6.30 7.36 3.12
C VAL A 25 5.85 7.62 4.57
N ARG A 26 5.89 8.87 5.03
CA ARG A 26 5.51 9.24 6.39
C ARG A 26 4.05 8.89 6.72
N MET A 27 3.16 8.92 5.72
CA MET A 27 1.76 8.53 5.89
C MET A 27 1.63 7.08 6.38
N PHE A 28 2.50 6.17 5.92
CA PHE A 28 2.53 4.79 6.40
C PHE A 28 2.91 4.72 7.89
N ASP A 29 3.94 5.45 8.31
CA ASP A 29 4.35 5.49 9.72
C ASP A 29 3.24 6.02 10.62
N ILE A 30 2.56 7.10 10.18
CA ILE A 30 1.46 7.72 10.93
C ILE A 30 0.30 6.72 11.05
N ALA A 31 -0.09 6.08 9.95
CA ALA A 31 -1.18 5.11 9.96
C ALA A 31 -0.85 3.89 10.83
N ARG A 32 0.35 3.34 10.69
CA ARG A 32 0.82 2.23 11.52
C ARG A 32 0.83 2.62 13.00
N ALA A 33 1.39 3.79 13.33
CA ALA A 33 1.41 4.28 14.71
C ALA A 33 0.00 4.46 15.27
N HIS A 34 -0.95 5.00 14.49
CA HIS A 34 -2.34 5.16 14.90
C HIS A 34 -3.04 3.82 15.16
N LEU A 35 -2.86 2.86 14.25
CA LEU A 35 -3.39 1.50 14.40
C LEU A 35 -2.83 0.83 15.66
N VAL A 36 -1.56 1.09 15.98
CA VAL A 36 -0.90 0.56 17.18
C VAL A 36 -1.36 1.25 18.46
N SER A 37 -1.36 2.58 18.49
CA SER A 37 -1.62 3.37 19.69
C SER A 37 -3.05 3.26 20.20
N ASN A 38 -4.01 3.04 19.29
CA ASN A 38 -5.42 2.86 19.66
C ASN A 38 -5.75 1.42 20.10
N GLY A 39 -4.73 0.57 20.27
CA GLY A 39 -4.91 -0.83 20.66
C GLY A 39 -5.64 -1.68 19.62
N LEU A 40 -5.79 -1.15 18.40
CA LEU A 40 -6.42 -1.85 17.28
C LEU A 40 -5.47 -2.95 16.76
N TYR A 41 -4.16 -2.70 16.78
CA TYR A 41 -3.09 -3.60 16.31
C TYR A 41 -1.78 -3.38 17.14
N THR A 42 -0.74 -4.21 17.00
CA THR A 42 0.61 -3.96 17.59
C THR A 42 1.71 -4.09 16.52
N ASN A 43 2.91 -3.58 16.80
CA ASN A 43 4.08 -3.63 15.92
C ASN A 43 5.25 -4.48 16.47
N ASN A 44 5.08 -5.16 17.61
CA ASN A 44 6.13 -5.99 18.23
C ASN A 44 5.97 -7.48 17.85
N VAL A 45 7.04 -8.05 17.30
CA VAL A 45 7.10 -9.44 16.79
C VAL A 45 7.19 -10.48 17.94
N LEU A 46 7.51 -10.07 19.17
CA LEU A 46 7.82 -10.98 20.28
C LEU A 46 6.66 -11.23 21.28
N GLN A 47 5.45 -10.71 21.05
CA GLN A 47 4.33 -10.87 21.98
C GLN A 47 3.09 -11.47 21.30
N THR A 48 2.71 -12.68 21.70
CA THR A 48 1.88 -13.66 20.99
C THR A 48 0.36 -13.40 20.96
N THR A 49 -0.12 -12.16 21.16
CA THR A 49 -1.58 -11.95 21.27
C THR A 49 -2.22 -10.71 20.62
N LYS A 50 -1.53 -9.79 19.92
CA LYS A 50 -2.21 -8.68 19.17
C LYS A 50 -1.41 -8.11 17.97
N GLN A 51 -1.09 -8.87 16.93
CA GLN A 51 0.07 -8.60 16.05
C GLN A 51 -0.06 -7.88 14.68
N ASN A 52 -1.12 -7.17 14.27
CA ASN A 52 -1.37 -7.37 12.83
C ASN A 52 -0.63 -6.45 11.82
N VAL A 53 -0.13 -5.23 12.07
CA VAL A 53 0.46 -4.41 10.96
C VAL A 53 1.91 -4.80 10.64
N VAL A 54 2.08 -5.66 9.64
CA VAL A 54 3.36 -6.32 9.29
C VAL A 54 4.06 -5.74 8.06
N GLY A 55 3.37 -4.93 7.25
CA GLY A 55 3.95 -4.42 6.02
C GLY A 55 3.15 -3.27 5.39
N GLY A 56 3.74 -2.65 4.38
CA GLY A 56 3.06 -1.69 3.53
C GLY A 56 3.55 -1.73 2.08
N PHE A 57 2.65 -1.48 1.13
CA PHE A 57 2.97 -1.39 -0.29
C PHE A 57 2.65 -0.01 -0.86
N LEU A 58 3.64 0.60 -1.49
CA LEU A 58 3.43 1.69 -2.42
C LEU A 58 3.12 1.09 -3.79
N SER A 59 1.99 1.45 -4.40
CA SER A 59 1.59 1.00 -5.73
C SER A 59 1.47 2.20 -6.67
N PRO A 60 2.50 2.51 -7.49
CA PRO A 60 2.39 3.54 -8.50
C PRO A 60 1.27 3.24 -9.50
N SER A 61 0.43 4.24 -9.74
CA SER A 61 -0.72 4.08 -10.63
C SER A 61 -0.34 3.99 -12.10
N HIS A 62 -1.22 3.38 -12.89
CA HIS A 62 -1.05 3.22 -14.33
C HIS A 62 -0.86 4.56 -15.06
N ASP A 63 0.00 4.60 -16.08
CA ASP A 63 0.38 5.84 -16.78
C ASP A 63 -0.79 6.61 -17.37
N VAL A 64 -1.74 5.92 -18.00
CA VAL A 64 -2.99 6.54 -18.51
C VAL A 64 -3.71 7.38 -17.44
N HIS A 65 -3.81 6.89 -16.21
CA HIS A 65 -4.45 7.62 -15.12
C HIS A 65 -3.62 8.85 -14.70
N VAL A 66 -2.31 8.68 -14.60
CA VAL A 66 -1.41 9.76 -14.17
C VAL A 66 -1.31 10.84 -15.26
N GLN A 67 -1.25 10.45 -16.53
CA GLN A 67 -1.25 11.35 -17.68
C GLN A 67 -2.56 12.13 -17.76
N ALA A 68 -3.72 11.50 -17.55
CA ALA A 68 -5.00 12.21 -17.51
C ALA A 68 -5.04 13.29 -16.42
N LYS A 69 -4.37 13.05 -15.28
CA LYS A 69 -4.31 13.99 -14.15
C LYS A 69 -3.27 15.10 -14.33
N LEU A 70 -2.10 14.78 -14.90
CA LEU A 70 -0.93 15.67 -14.91
C LEU A 70 -0.55 16.23 -16.29
N GLY A 71 -1.19 15.74 -17.35
CA GLY A 71 -0.87 16.08 -18.73
C GLY A 71 0.56 15.65 -19.09
N GLU A 72 1.25 16.49 -19.87
CA GLU A 72 2.63 16.26 -20.34
C GLU A 72 3.68 16.24 -19.21
N ARG A 73 3.30 16.63 -17.98
CA ARG A 73 4.21 16.67 -16.82
C ARG A 73 4.33 15.32 -16.10
N TYR A 74 3.65 14.28 -16.58
CA TYR A 74 3.72 12.97 -15.95
C TYR A 74 5.10 12.32 -16.17
N ILE A 75 5.55 11.59 -15.17
CA ILE A 75 6.75 10.75 -15.22
C ILE A 75 6.28 9.32 -15.52
N SER A 76 7.04 8.57 -16.33
CA SER A 76 6.68 7.22 -16.74
C SER A 76 6.48 6.27 -15.56
N GLY A 77 5.65 5.25 -15.71
CA GLY A 77 5.35 4.29 -14.64
C GLY A 77 6.60 3.54 -14.17
N LEU A 78 7.48 3.19 -15.12
CA LEU A 78 8.76 2.57 -14.82
C LEU A 78 9.63 3.46 -13.93
N ASP A 79 9.77 4.74 -14.28
CA ASP A 79 10.56 5.68 -13.50
C ASP A 79 9.93 5.93 -12.13
N ARG A 80 8.60 6.01 -12.05
CA ARG A 80 7.88 6.18 -10.77
C ARG A 80 8.02 4.98 -9.85
N VAL A 81 7.97 3.76 -10.39
CA VAL A 81 8.31 2.54 -9.64
C VAL A 81 9.73 2.66 -9.11
N LYS A 82 10.70 3.04 -9.94
CA LYS A 82 12.09 3.14 -9.49
C LYS A 82 12.31 4.20 -8.42
N MET A 83 11.65 5.35 -8.55
CA MET A 83 11.67 6.40 -7.54
C MET A 83 11.03 5.93 -6.22
N CYS A 84 9.92 5.20 -6.27
CA CYS A 84 9.32 4.61 -5.08
C CYS A 84 10.24 3.58 -4.40
N GLU A 85 10.92 2.73 -5.18
CA GLU A 85 11.87 1.75 -4.63
C GLU A 85 13.00 2.46 -3.87
N LEU A 86 13.56 3.52 -4.46
CA LEU A 86 14.59 4.33 -3.83
C LEU A 86 14.06 5.03 -2.57
N ALA A 87 12.82 5.50 -2.59
CA ALA A 87 12.22 6.22 -1.46
C ALA A 87 11.97 5.32 -0.23
N VAL A 88 11.88 4.00 -0.41
CA VAL A 88 11.69 3.03 0.69
C VAL A 88 12.87 2.08 0.87
N ALA A 89 14.00 2.34 0.22
CA ALA A 89 15.17 1.45 0.26
C ALA A 89 15.69 1.18 1.69
N ASP A 90 15.61 2.20 2.57
CA ASP A 90 16.04 2.10 3.97
C ASP A 90 14.92 1.63 4.92
N SER A 91 13.74 1.27 4.40
CA SER A 91 12.61 0.79 5.20
C SER A 91 12.60 -0.73 5.32
N GLU A 92 12.46 -1.24 6.54
CA GLU A 92 12.40 -2.68 6.81
C GLU A 92 11.00 -3.30 6.58
N TRP A 93 9.97 -2.48 6.35
CA TRP A 93 8.57 -2.94 6.33
C TRP A 93 7.75 -2.40 5.16
N LEU A 94 8.34 -1.55 4.33
CA LEU A 94 7.68 -1.01 3.14
C LEU A 94 8.30 -1.61 1.88
N ALA A 95 7.45 -1.92 0.92
CA ALA A 95 7.83 -2.41 -0.40
C ALA A 95 7.06 -1.67 -1.49
N VAL A 96 7.45 -1.90 -2.74
CA VAL A 96 6.77 -1.35 -3.92
C VAL A 96 6.09 -2.48 -4.68
N SER A 97 4.83 -2.29 -5.05
CA SER A 97 4.14 -3.15 -6.01
C SER A 97 4.11 -2.46 -7.36
N SER A 98 4.78 -3.04 -8.37
CA SER A 98 4.72 -2.55 -9.75
C SER A 98 3.50 -3.08 -10.52
N TRP A 99 2.68 -3.92 -9.90
CA TRP A 99 1.60 -4.65 -10.57
C TRP A 99 0.57 -3.71 -11.23
N GLU A 100 0.18 -2.63 -10.56
CA GLU A 100 -0.78 -1.67 -11.10
C GLU A 100 -0.25 -0.97 -12.37
N CYS A 101 1.03 -0.57 -12.37
CA CYS A 101 1.68 0.02 -13.54
C CYS A 101 1.84 -0.97 -14.70
N SER A 102 1.95 -2.28 -14.44
CA SER A 102 2.13 -3.29 -15.48
C SER A 102 0.83 -3.77 -16.11
N GLN A 103 -0.34 -3.31 -15.64
CA GLN A 103 -1.62 -3.69 -16.24
C GLN A 103 -1.75 -3.06 -17.64
N PRO A 104 -2.52 -3.69 -18.56
CA PRO A 104 -2.75 -3.12 -19.89
C PRO A 104 -3.67 -1.88 -19.88
N HIS A 105 -4.39 -1.65 -18.78
CA HIS A 105 -5.27 -0.51 -18.58
C HIS A 105 -5.26 -0.08 -17.11
N PHE A 106 -5.78 1.11 -16.83
CA PHE A 106 -6.02 1.54 -15.45
C PHE A 106 -6.95 0.55 -14.73
N VAL A 107 -6.62 0.28 -13.47
CA VAL A 107 -7.41 -0.53 -12.54
C VAL A 107 -7.76 0.30 -11.32
N SER A 108 -8.89 0.03 -10.70
CA SER A 108 -9.34 0.82 -9.56
C SER A 108 -8.52 0.52 -8.31
N PHE A 109 -8.48 1.48 -7.37
CA PHE A 109 -7.66 1.37 -6.17
C PHE A 109 -8.08 0.21 -5.24
N ASP A 110 -9.36 -0.17 -5.27
CA ASP A 110 -9.87 -1.36 -4.61
C ASP A 110 -9.34 -2.66 -5.25
N GLN A 111 -9.28 -2.74 -6.59
CA GLN A 111 -8.70 -3.89 -7.31
C GLN A 111 -7.22 -4.07 -6.99
N VAL A 112 -6.46 -2.98 -6.87
CA VAL A 112 -5.05 -3.02 -6.45
C VAL A 112 -4.91 -3.60 -5.05
N THR A 113 -5.74 -3.13 -4.11
CA THR A 113 -5.73 -3.60 -2.72
C THR A 113 -6.13 -5.08 -2.64
N GLN A 114 -7.13 -5.50 -3.42
CA GLN A 114 -7.55 -6.89 -3.53
C GLN A 114 -6.45 -7.77 -4.13
N ASN A 115 -5.80 -7.33 -5.20
CA ASN A 115 -4.71 -8.06 -5.84
C ASN A 115 -3.57 -8.37 -4.85
N ILE A 116 -3.16 -7.38 -4.06
CA ILE A 116 -2.12 -7.57 -3.03
C ILE A 116 -2.59 -8.58 -1.97
N GLN A 117 -3.85 -8.50 -1.52
CA GLN A 117 -4.38 -9.46 -0.56
C GLN A 117 -4.40 -10.88 -1.11
N GLU A 118 -4.82 -11.06 -2.36
CA GLU A 118 -4.82 -12.36 -3.06
C GLU A 118 -3.40 -12.90 -3.23
N TYR A 119 -2.46 -12.06 -3.64
CA TYR A 119 -1.04 -12.43 -3.71
C TYR A 119 -0.52 -12.94 -2.36
N LEU A 120 -0.77 -12.20 -1.28
CA LEU A 120 -0.34 -12.60 0.07
C LEU A 120 -0.99 -13.90 0.54
N ASN A 121 -2.29 -14.09 0.28
CA ASN A 121 -3.01 -15.33 0.58
C ASN A 121 -2.43 -16.53 -0.18
N GLN A 122 -1.97 -16.33 -1.42
CA GLN A 122 -1.34 -17.40 -2.21
C GLN A 122 0.09 -17.71 -1.73
N GLN A 123 0.90 -16.69 -1.45
CA GLN A 123 2.30 -16.87 -1.06
C GLN A 123 2.47 -17.31 0.39
N MET A 124 1.56 -16.90 1.27
CA MET A 124 1.64 -17.17 2.72
C MET A 124 0.27 -17.58 3.27
N PRO A 125 -0.26 -18.76 2.86
CA PRO A 125 -1.60 -19.23 3.22
C PRO A 125 -1.76 -19.60 4.70
N GLN A 126 -0.66 -19.65 5.47
CA GLN A 126 -0.71 -19.90 6.91
C GLN A 126 -1.27 -18.71 7.72
N TYR A 127 -1.35 -17.52 7.12
CA TYR A 127 -1.90 -16.33 7.75
C TYR A 127 -3.22 -15.92 7.10
N ARG A 128 -4.05 -15.22 7.88
CA ARG A 128 -5.25 -14.56 7.39
C ARG A 128 -4.91 -13.12 7.03
N TRP A 129 -4.75 -12.82 5.76
CA TRP A 129 -4.36 -11.48 5.33
C TRP A 129 -5.54 -10.51 5.25
N ARG A 130 -5.29 -9.28 5.67
CA ARG A 130 -6.20 -8.13 5.55
C ARG A 130 -5.41 -6.94 5.01
N CYS A 131 -5.83 -6.40 3.88
CA CYS A 131 -5.22 -5.18 3.34
C CYS A 131 -6.09 -3.97 3.64
N PHE A 132 -5.48 -2.89 4.13
CA PHE A 132 -6.14 -1.60 4.29
C PHE A 132 -5.64 -0.62 3.24
N PHE A 133 -6.58 -0.03 2.49
CA PHE A 133 -6.27 1.09 1.63
C PHE A 133 -5.90 2.31 2.49
N LEU A 134 -4.72 2.88 2.22
CA LEU A 134 -4.16 4.03 2.90
C LEU A 134 -4.13 5.22 1.94
N CYS A 135 -4.76 6.32 2.34
CA CYS A 135 -4.83 7.53 1.53
C CYS A 135 -4.81 8.80 2.39
N GLY A 136 -4.50 9.92 1.73
CA GLY A 136 -4.72 11.25 2.28
C GLY A 136 -6.21 11.60 2.30
N ALA A 137 -6.57 12.57 3.13
CA ALA A 137 -7.96 13.04 3.26
C ALA A 137 -8.52 13.58 1.93
N ASP A 138 -7.67 14.13 1.06
CA ASP A 138 -8.04 14.63 -0.26
C ASP A 138 -8.68 13.57 -1.17
N LEU A 139 -8.33 12.29 -0.99
CA LEU A 139 -8.92 11.18 -1.75
C LEU A 139 -10.25 10.70 -1.14
N VAL A 140 -10.47 10.91 0.15
CA VAL A 140 -11.73 10.57 0.84
C VAL A 140 -12.80 11.63 0.54
N TYR A 141 -12.41 12.90 0.52
CA TYR A 141 -13.31 14.04 0.33
C TYR A 141 -13.38 14.55 -1.10
N ARG A 142 -13.05 13.74 -2.12
CA ARG A 142 -13.37 14.12 -3.50
C ARG A 142 -14.88 14.16 -3.66
N GLU A 143 -15.46 15.35 -3.59
CA GLU A 143 -16.81 15.59 -4.07
C GLU A 143 -16.88 15.15 -5.53
N LYS A 144 -17.90 14.35 -5.85
CA LYS A 144 -18.23 14.00 -7.22
C LYS A 144 -18.84 15.26 -7.84
N ASP A 145 -17.98 16.13 -8.37
CA ASP A 145 -18.39 17.12 -9.37
C ASP A 145 -18.66 16.41 -10.71
#